data_AF-A0A430V407-F1
#
_entry.id   AF-A0A430V407-F1
#
_cell.length_a   1.000
_cell.length_b   1.000
_cell.length_c   1.000
_cell.angle_alpha   90.00
_cell.angle_beta   90.00
_cell.angle_gamma   90.00
#
_symmetry.space_group_name_H-M   'P 1'
#
loop_
_entity.id
_entity.type
_entity.pdbx_description
1 polymer ?
#
loop_
_entity_poly.entity_id
_entity_poly.type
_entity_poly.pdbx_seq_one_letter_code
_entity_poly.pdbx_strand_id
1 'polypeptide(L)'
;MPLLYLRFYLGSLAVLFGLYLSGHYLLGFPFPTPLVLFQIALGVAVGMALGLVYHRIWPLPPPGIGRVIRLFILLPPAFMLGIGLLILLQAQVALSYLIPLMAWLTPAYGSQEPTPPKHPS
;
A
#
# COMPACT_ATOMS: atom_id res chain seq x y z
N MET A 1 2.97 -8.63 16.03
CA MET A 1 2.84 -7.34 15.32
C MET A 1 3.75 -7.20 14.10
N PRO A 2 5.10 -7.33 14.16
CA PRO A 2 5.94 -7.26 12.96
C PRO A 2 5.59 -8.35 11.93
N LEU A 3 5.16 -9.51 12.42
CA LEU A 3 4.70 -10.62 11.59
C LEU A 3 3.50 -10.27 10.70
N LEU A 4 2.57 -9.41 11.14
CA LEU A 4 1.42 -8.99 10.33
C LEU A 4 1.89 -8.17 9.13
N TYR A 5 2.73 -7.17 9.37
CA TYR A 5 3.28 -6.32 8.32
C TYR A 5 4.21 -7.10 7.39
N LEU A 6 5.01 -8.04 7.93
CA LEU A 6 5.84 -8.91 7.10
C LEU A 6 4.99 -9.80 6.20
N ARG A 7 3.94 -10.44 6.74
CA ARG A 7 2.99 -11.24 5.94
C ARG A 7 2.30 -10.40 4.88
N PHE A 8 1.85 -9.20 5.24
CA PHE A 8 1.21 -8.27 4.31
C PHE A 8 2.18 -7.82 3.21
N TYR A 9 3.42 -7.47 3.55
CA TYR A 9 4.47 -7.12 2.60
C TYR A 9 4.76 -8.26 1.63
N LEU A 10 5.08 -9.46 2.14
CA LEU A 10 5.37 -10.63 1.32
C LEU A 10 4.16 -11.06 0.47
N GLY A 11 2.95 -11.01 1.03
CA GLY A 11 1.72 -11.29 0.31
C GLY A 11 1.45 -10.29 -0.81
N SER A 12 1.67 -9.00 -0.55
CA SER A 12 1.53 -7.96 -1.57
C SER A 12 2.53 -8.16 -2.71
N LEU A 13 3.78 -8.50 -2.40
CA LEU A 13 4.79 -8.83 -3.42
C LEU A 13 4.40 -10.07 -4.24
N ALA A 14 3.92 -11.13 -3.60
CA ALA A 14 3.48 -12.34 -4.29
C ALA A 14 2.32 -12.05 -5.24
N VAL A 15 1.32 -11.26 -4.81
CA VAL A 15 0.18 -10.85 -5.63
C VAL A 15 0.62 -9.97 -6.79
N LEU A 16 1.42 -8.93 -6.52
CA LEU A 16 1.92 -8.03 -7.56
C LEU A 16 2.81 -8.74 -8.58
N PHE A 17 3.65 -9.68 -8.11
CA PHE A 17 4.44 -10.53 -8.98
C PHE A 17 3.55 -11.41 -9.87
N GLY A 18 2.56 -12.08 -9.28
CA GLY A 18 1.60 -12.90 -10.01
C GLY A 18 0.83 -12.09 -11.07
N LEU A 19 0.38 -10.89 -10.72
CA LEU A 19 -0.29 -9.96 -11.65
C LEU A 19 0.64 -9.51 -12.78
N TYR A 20 1.88 -9.13 -12.46
CA TYR A 20 2.84 -8.68 -13.46
C TYR A 20 3.23 -9.81 -14.41
N LEU A 21 3.49 -11.00 -13.88
CA LEU A 21 3.80 -12.20 -14.66
C LEU A 21 2.60 -12.61 -15.53
N SER A 22 1.38 -12.55 -15.00
CA SER A 22 0.17 -12.78 -15.79
C SER A 22 0.02 -11.73 -16.89
N GLY A 23 0.28 -10.47 -16.60
CA GLY A 23 0.28 -9.39 -17.59
C GLY A 23 1.36 -9.56 -18.68
N HIS A 24 2.52 -10.14 -18.34
CA HIS A 24 3.53 -10.52 -19.33
C HIS A 24 2.96 -11.52 -20.35
N TYR A 25 2.35 -12.60 -19.85
CA TYR A 25 1.83 -13.66 -20.73
C TYR A 25 0.52 -13.31 -21.44
N LEU A 26 -0.35 -12.52 -20.81
CA LEU A 26 -1.69 -12.22 -21.34
C LEU A 26 -1.76 -10.89 -22.10
N LEU A 27 -0.97 -9.90 -21.70
CA LEU A 27 -1.05 -8.51 -22.18
C LEU A 27 0.24 -8.03 -22.85
N GLY A 28 1.28 -8.87 -22.92
CA GLY A 28 2.55 -8.53 -23.55
C GLY A 28 3.39 -7.52 -22.77
N PHE A 29 3.21 -7.41 -21.45
CA PHE A 29 4.11 -6.62 -20.62
C PHE A 29 5.57 -7.12 -20.74
N PRO A 30 6.59 -6.27 -20.50
CA PRO A 30 7.97 -6.76 -20.47
C PRO A 30 8.18 -7.80 -19.38
N PHE A 31 9.20 -8.66 -19.53
CA PHE A 31 9.49 -9.71 -18.55
C PHE A 31 9.89 -9.09 -17.19
N PRO A 32 9.45 -9.65 -16.04
CA PRO A 32 9.78 -9.13 -14.70
C PRO A 32 11.26 -9.34 -14.36
N THR A 33 12.10 -8.40 -14.78
CA THR A 33 13.54 -8.42 -14.47
C THR A 33 13.80 -8.20 -12.98
N PRO A 34 14.95 -8.64 -12.43
CA PRO A 34 15.30 -8.41 -11.03
C PRO A 34 15.22 -6.93 -10.62
N LEU A 35 15.55 -6.00 -11.53
CA LEU A 35 15.44 -4.56 -11.28
C LEU A 35 13.98 -4.12 -11.10
N VAL A 36 13.08 -4.60 -11.96
CA VAL A 36 11.63 -4.34 -11.84
C VAL A 36 11.08 -4.89 -10.54
N LEU A 37 11.47 -6.12 -10.18
CA LEU A 37 11.07 -6.73 -8.91
C LEU A 37 11.56 -5.93 -7.70
N PHE A 38 12.80 -5.42 -7.75
CA PHE A 38 13.34 -4.54 -6.72
C PHE A 38 12.55 -3.22 -6.63
N GLN A 39 12.20 -2.60 -7.76
CA GLN A 39 11.40 -1.37 -7.77
C GLN A 39 9.99 -1.61 -7.20
N ILE A 40 9.35 -2.74 -7.53
CA ILE A 40 8.08 -3.15 -6.93
C ILE A 40 8.24 -3.31 -5.42
N ALA A 41 9.27 -4.04 -4.97
CA ALA A 41 9.56 -4.25 -3.55
C ALA A 41 9.73 -2.93 -2.80
N LEU A 42 10.52 -2.02 -3.38
CA LEU A 42 10.73 -0.69 -2.83
C LEU A 42 9.43 0.11 -2.76
N GLY A 43 8.64 0.11 -3.83
CA GLY A 43 7.36 0.82 -3.86
C GLY A 43 6.36 0.29 -2.83
N VAL A 44 6.32 -1.04 -2.60
CA VAL A 44 5.51 -1.63 -1.54
C VAL A 44 6.01 -1.20 -0.17
N ALA A 45 7.32 -1.27 0.09
CA ALA A 45 7.90 -0.86 1.36
C ALA A 45 7.62 0.61 1.67
N VAL A 46 7.82 1.49 0.69
CA VAL A 46 7.59 2.93 0.80
C VAL A 46 6.11 3.25 0.99
N GLY A 47 5.23 2.65 0.19
CA GLY A 47 3.78 2.80 0.36
C GLY A 47 3.33 2.33 1.74
N MET A 48 3.82 1.18 2.20
CA MET A 48 3.54 0.70 3.56
C MET A 48 4.03 1.67 4.64
N ALA A 49 5.27 2.15 4.54
CA ALA A 49 5.82 3.11 5.49
C ALA A 49 4.95 4.39 5.56
N LEU A 50 4.56 4.91 4.39
CA LEU A 50 3.67 6.06 4.30
C LEU A 50 2.30 5.77 4.92
N GLY A 51 1.72 4.61 4.63
CA GLY A 51 0.51 4.11 5.26
C GLY A 51 0.64 4.13 6.79
N LEU A 52 1.66 3.48 7.35
CA LEU A 52 1.90 3.43 8.80
C LEU A 52 2.03 4.84 9.42
N VAL A 53 2.78 5.74 8.78
CA VAL A 53 2.92 7.13 9.24
C VAL A 53 1.55 7.83 9.26
N TYR A 54 0.76 7.65 8.21
CA TYR A 54 -0.58 8.20 8.14
C TYR A 54 -1.54 7.62 9.17
N HIS A 55 -1.41 6.34 9.51
CA HIS A 55 -2.20 5.73 10.58
C HIS A 55 -1.83 6.30 11.95
N ARG A 56 -0.58 6.71 12.13
CA ARG A 56 -0.10 7.31 13.37
C ARG A 56 -0.55 8.76 13.53
N ILE A 57 -0.47 9.55 12.46
CA ILE A 57 -0.83 10.98 12.47
C ILE A 57 -2.35 11.14 12.40
N TRP A 58 -3.01 10.33 11.58
CA TRP A 58 -4.44 10.38 11.33
C TRP A 58 -5.06 8.98 11.45
N PRO A 59 -5.43 8.53 12.67
CA PRO A 59 -6.00 7.20 12.89
C PRO A 59 -7.27 7.00 12.06
N LEU A 60 -7.52 5.75 11.64
CA LEU A 60 -8.67 5.50 10.76
C LEU A 60 -9.97 5.74 11.53
N PRO A 61 -10.89 6.53 10.94
CA PRO A 61 -12.24 6.54 11.44
C PRO A 61 -12.89 5.15 11.26
N PRO A 62 -14.00 4.88 11.97
CA PRO A 62 -14.85 3.73 11.74
C PRO A 62 -15.17 3.57 10.24
N PRO A 63 -15.44 2.34 9.77
CA PRO A 63 -15.83 2.13 8.37
C PRO A 63 -16.98 3.06 7.97
N GLY A 64 -16.81 3.82 6.88
CA GLY A 64 -17.73 4.86 6.43
C GLY A 64 -17.06 5.92 5.56
N ILE A 65 -17.78 7.01 5.27
CA ILE A 65 -17.33 8.11 4.38
C ILE A 65 -16.01 8.71 4.86
N GLY A 66 -15.79 8.83 6.17
CA GLY A 66 -14.53 9.37 6.73
C GLY A 66 -13.30 8.58 6.29
N ARG A 67 -13.42 7.27 6.08
CA ARG A 67 -12.32 6.42 5.58
C ARG A 67 -12.02 6.72 4.10
N VAL A 68 -13.04 7.02 3.31
CA VAL A 68 -12.92 7.41 1.90
C VAL A 68 -12.34 8.82 1.77
N ILE A 69 -12.74 9.77 2.61
CA ILE A 69 -12.18 11.12 2.59
C ILE A 69 -10.69 11.11 2.93
N ARG A 70 -10.30 10.32 3.94
CA ARG A 70 -8.88 10.10 4.27
C ARG A 70 -8.10 9.55 3.06
N LEU A 71 -8.75 8.77 2.20
CA LEU A 71 -8.19 8.29 0.95
C LEU A 71 -7.84 9.43 0.00
N PHE A 72 -8.80 10.32 -0.24
CA PHE A 72 -8.62 11.46 -1.14
C PHE A 72 -7.53 12.42 -0.64
N ILE A 73 -7.32 12.51 0.67
CA ILE A 73 -6.27 13.34 1.27
C ILE A 73 -4.90 12.65 1.19
N LEU A 74 -4.85 11.32 1.35
CA LEU A 74 -3.60 10.54 1.24
C LEU A 74 -3.10 10.41 -0.20
N LEU A 75 -4.01 10.43 -1.18
CA LEU A 75 -3.68 10.18 -2.57
C LEU A 75 -2.64 11.18 -3.14
N PRO A 76 -2.81 12.51 -3.00
CA PRO A 76 -1.86 13.48 -3.53
C PRO A 76 -0.42 13.33 -3.00
N PRO A 77 -0.18 13.26 -1.66
CA PRO A 77 1.18 13.12 -1.16
C PRO A 77 1.80 11.77 -1.51
N ALA A 78 1.02 10.69 -1.50
CA ALA A 78 1.52 9.37 -1.91
C ALA A 78 1.87 9.34 -3.40
N PHE A 79 1.06 10.00 -4.24
CA PHE A 79 1.27 10.06 -5.68
C PHE A 79 2.50 10.91 -6.01
N MET A 80 2.63 12.08 -5.40
CA MET A 80 3.81 12.95 -5.54
C MET A 80 5.09 12.24 -5.09
N LEU A 81 5.03 11.50 -3.98
CA LEU A 81 6.16 10.71 -3.52
C LEU A 81 6.54 9.63 -4.55
N GLY A 82 5.56 8.93 -5.11
CA GLY A 82 5.81 7.94 -6.14
C GLY A 82 6.32 8.52 -7.46
N ILE A 83 5.89 9.72 -7.86
CA ILE A 83 6.47 10.47 -8.99
C ILE A 83 7.92 10.85 -8.72
N GLY A 84 8.23 11.38 -7.52
CA GLY A 84 9.59 11.74 -7.14
C GLY A 84 10.55 10.55 -7.20
N LEU A 85 10.14 9.39 -6.67
CA LEU A 85 10.92 8.15 -6.76
C LEU A 85 11.03 7.63 -8.18
N LEU A 86 9.97 7.74 -8.99
CA LEU A 86 10.00 7.35 -10.40
C LEU A 86 11.06 8.16 -11.17
N ILE A 87 11.10 9.47 -10.97
CA ILE A 87 12.08 10.36 -11.60
C ILE A 87 13.50 10.04 -11.10
N LEU A 88 13.67 9.92 -9.77
CA LEU A 88 14.98 9.70 -9.15
C LEU A 88 15.62 8.36 -9.55
N LEU A 89 14.82 7.30 -9.64
CA LEU A 89 15.29 5.95 -9.95
C LEU A 89 15.19 5.60 -11.43
N GLN A 90 14.71 6.53 -12.27
CA GLN A 90 14.31 6.27 -13.65
C GLN A 90 13.46 4.99 -13.76
N ALA A 91 12.56 4.83 -12.80
CA ALA A 91 11.84 3.58 -12.63
C ALA A 91 10.92 3.34 -13.82
N GLN A 92 11.02 2.16 -14.42
CA GLN A 92 10.10 1.73 -15.49
C GLN A 92 8.74 1.30 -14.92
N VAL A 93 8.67 1.08 -13.60
CA VAL A 93 7.46 0.66 -12.90
C VAL A 93 6.59 1.86 -12.55
N ALA A 94 5.27 1.64 -12.57
CA ALA A 94 4.20 2.53 -12.13
C ALA A 94 4.24 2.90 -10.62
N LEU A 95 5.40 3.32 -10.08
CA LEU A 95 5.62 3.64 -8.67
C LEU A 95 4.65 4.70 -8.15
N SER A 96 4.33 5.68 -8.99
CA SER A 96 3.32 6.72 -8.73
C SER A 96 1.94 6.17 -8.40
N TYR A 97 1.58 4.98 -8.88
CA TYR A 97 0.31 4.32 -8.59
C TYR A 97 0.44 3.27 -7.48
N LEU A 98 1.58 2.57 -7.45
CA LEU A 98 1.84 1.51 -6.49
C LEU A 98 1.95 2.05 -5.06
N ILE A 99 2.65 3.17 -4.87
CA ILE A 99 2.85 3.77 -3.54
C ILE A 99 1.52 4.22 -2.90
N PRO A 100 0.64 4.98 -3.58
CA PRO A 100 -0.70 5.28 -3.07
C PRO A 100 -1.52 4.05 -2.74
N LEU A 101 -1.51 3.04 -3.63
CA LEU A 101 -2.26 1.79 -3.43
C LEU A 101 -1.81 1.06 -2.16
N MET A 102 -0.50 0.95 -1.95
CA MET A 102 0.07 0.27 -0.79
C MET A 102 -0.13 1.09 0.50
N ALA A 103 0.01 2.41 0.43
CA ALA A 103 -0.29 3.29 1.56
C ALA A 103 -1.75 3.18 2.00
N TRP A 104 -2.66 2.97 1.05
CA TRP A 104 -4.06 2.70 1.35
C TRP A 104 -4.30 1.31 1.96
N LEU A 105 -3.80 0.26 1.31
CA LEU A 105 -4.07 -1.13 1.74
C LEU A 105 -3.33 -1.52 3.01
N THR A 106 -2.38 -0.69 3.47
CA THR A 106 -1.66 -0.90 4.72
C THR A 106 -2.66 -1.11 5.87
N PRO A 107 -2.58 -2.26 6.58
CA PRO A 107 -3.48 -2.56 7.68
C PRO A 107 -3.40 -1.53 8.80
N ALA A 108 -4.55 -1.22 9.41
CA ALA A 108 -4.61 -0.27 10.50
C ALA A 108 -4.02 -0.80 11.81
N TYR A 109 -3.35 0.09 12.54
CA TYR A 109 -2.86 -0.17 13.89
C TYR A 109 -4.04 -0.39 14.84
N GLY A 110 -4.11 -1.59 15.45
CA GLY A 110 -5.13 -1.95 16.42
C GLY A 110 -6.52 -2.08 15.81
N SER A 111 -7.00 -3.31 15.67
CA SER A 111 -8.44 -3.54 15.62
C SER A 111 -9.04 -2.86 16.86
N GLN A 112 -9.84 -1.82 16.68
CA GLN A 112 -10.82 -1.49 17.71
C GLN A 112 -11.76 -2.69 17.74
N GLU A 113 -11.49 -3.63 18.66
CA GLU A 113 -12.49 -4.60 19.05
C GLU A 113 -13.75 -3.81 19.39
N PRO A 114 -14.92 -4.19 18.84
CA PRO A 114 -16.16 -3.57 19.24
C PRO A 114 -16.29 -3.76 20.75
N THR A 115 -16.23 -2.67 21.52
CA THR A 115 -16.55 -2.73 22.94
C THR A 115 -17.98 -3.28 23.04
N PRO A 116 -18.20 -4.44 23.67
CA PRO A 116 -19.54 -5.00 23.76
C PRO A 116 -20.43 -3.98 24.49
N PRO A 117 -21.70 -3.82 24.06
CA PRO A 117 -22.61 -2.87 24.68
C PRO A 117 -22.66 -3.16 26.19
N LYS A 118 -22.39 -2.14 27.01
CA LYS A 118 -22.59 -2.22 28.46
C LYS A 118 -24.04 -2.61 28.69
N HIS A 119 -24.26 -3.83 29.16
CA HIS A 119 -25.57 -4.25 29.65
C HIS A 119 -25.96 -3.29 30.79
N PRO A 120 -27.13 -2.65 30.78
CA PRO A 120 -27.60 -1.90 31.92
C PRO A 120 -27.80 -2.88 33.09
N SER A 121 -27.13 -2.59 34.20
CA SER A 121 -27.28 -3.23 35.50
C SER A 121 -28.49 -2.69 36.25
#